data_AF-A0A1P8V135-F1
#
_entry.id   AF-A0A1P8V135-F1
#
_cell.length_a   1.000
_cell.length_b   1.000
_cell.length_c   1.000
_cell.angle_alpha   90.00
_cell.angle_beta   90.00
_cell.angle_gamma   90.00
#
_symmetry.space_group_name_H-M   'P 1'
#
loop_
_entity.id
_entity.type
_entity.pdbx_description
1 polymer ?
#
loop_
_entity_poly.entity_id
_entity_poly.type
_entity_poly.pdbx_seq_one_letter_code
_entity_poly.pdbx_strand_id
1 'polypeptide(L)' 'MTYEVQQYTFCEGWVNTWQVHHEDGTIAPETFATVEEAQAALDEFFAEIADEIAAGQRPADNGYDREEFRIVAGGAS' A
#
# COMPACT_ATOMS: atom_id res chain seq x y z
N MET A 1 1.17 1.68 18.98
CA MET A 1 1.92 1.09 17.86
C MET A 1 1.05 1.24 16.64
N THR A 2 1.63 1.60 15.51
CA THR A 2 0.95 1.69 14.23
C THR A 2 1.44 0.58 13.32
N TYR A 3 0.67 0.29 12.29
CA TYR A 3 1.00 -0.66 11.24
C TYR A 3 1.17 0.09 9.93
N GLU A 4 2.03 -0.42 9.06
CA GLU A 4 2.21 0.12 7.72
C GLU A 4 2.29 -0.98 6.69
N VAL A 5 1.85 -0.63 5.47
CA VAL A 5 2.00 -1.47 4.29
C VAL A 5 3.30 -1.08 3.61
N GLN A 6 4.20 -2.03 3.45
CA GLN A 6 5.44 -1.85 2.71
C GLN A 6 5.37 -2.59 1.39
N GLN A 7 5.86 -1.94 0.34
CA GLN A 7 6.11 -2.56 -0.96
C GLN A 7 7.60 -2.86 -1.11
N TYR A 8 7.93 -4.01 -1.70
CA TYR A 8 9.29 -4.31 -2.08
C TYR A 8 9.66 -3.55 -3.35
N THR A 9 10.64 -2.66 -3.27
CA THR A 9 11.23 -1.98 -4.42
C THR A 9 12.64 -2.50 -4.66
N PHE A 10 13.03 -2.60 -5.92
CA PHE A 10 14.36 -3.09 -6.29
C PHE A 10 15.51 -2.24 -5.69
N CYS A 11 15.29 -0.93 -5.56
CA CYS A 11 16.31 0.02 -5.12
C CYS A 11 16.38 0.20 -3.60
N GLU A 12 15.24 0.21 -2.91
CA GLU A 12 15.14 0.58 -1.48
C GLU A 12 14.75 -0.61 -0.60
N GLY A 13 14.44 -1.75 -1.19
CA GLY A 13 13.92 -2.92 -0.49
C GLY A 13 12.50 -2.65 -0.02
N TRP A 14 12.19 -3.07 1.20
CA TRP A 14 10.86 -2.90 1.78
C TRP A 14 10.67 -1.49 2.33
N VAL A 15 9.81 -0.71 1.67
CA VAL A 15 9.54 0.68 2.05
C VAL A 15 8.04 0.97 1.97
N ASN A 16 7.56 1.82 2.88
CA ASN A 16 6.19 2.31 2.82
C ASN A 16 6.06 3.34 1.69
N THR A 17 5.46 2.91 0.57
CA THR A 17 5.21 3.75 -0.60
C THR A 17 3.85 4.45 -0.54
N TRP A 18 3.03 4.15 0.48
CA TRP A 18 1.67 4.66 0.64
C TRP A 18 1.73 6.02 1.35
N GLN A 19 0.97 6.99 0.86
CA GLN A 19 1.06 8.38 1.30
C GLN A 19 -0.32 8.94 1.61
N VAL A 20 -0.44 9.61 2.76
CA VAL A 20 -1.58 10.43 3.11
C VAL A 20 -1.26 11.90 2.85
N HIS A 21 -2.19 12.59 2.20
CA HIS A 21 -2.11 14.03 1.97
C HIS A 21 -2.99 14.74 3.01
N HIS A 22 -2.38 15.60 3.82
CA HIS A 22 -3.08 16.36 4.84
C HIS A 22 -3.60 17.69 4.29
N GLU A 23 -4.63 18.24 4.92
CA GLU A 23 -5.26 19.52 4.51
C GLU A 23 -4.29 20.71 4.58
N ASP A 24 -3.25 20.63 5.40
CA ASP A 24 -2.19 21.63 5.51
C ASP A 24 -1.15 21.56 4.36
N GLY A 25 -1.34 20.65 3.41
CA GLY A 25 -0.46 20.42 2.27
C GLY A 25 0.75 19.55 2.59
N THR A 26 0.86 18.99 3.80
CA THR A 26 1.90 18.03 4.13
C THR A 26 1.56 16.64 3.61
N ILE A 27 2.60 15.85 3.35
CA ILE A 27 2.49 14.46 2.91
C ILE A 27 3.25 13.61 3.92
N ALA A 28 2.61 12.56 4.41
CA ALA A 28 3.21 11.61 5.34
C ALA A 28 2.98 10.17 4.86
N PRO A 29 3.84 9.21 5.25
CA PRO A 29 3.56 7.80 5.03
C PRO A 29 2.25 7.40 5.70
N GLU A 30 1.43 6.63 5.00
CA GLU A 30 0.18 6.15 5.55
C GLU A 30 0.43 5.07 6.61
N THR A 31 -0.27 5.17 7.74
CA THR A 31 -0.17 4.23 8.85
C THR A 31 -1.56 3.94 9.44
N PHE A 32 -1.72 2.73 9.98
CA PHE A 32 -2.98 2.18 10.47
C PHE A 32 -2.90 1.91 11.98
N ALA A 33 -4.03 1.98 12.68
CA ALA A 33 -4.05 1.72 14.12
C ALA A 33 -4.01 0.22 14.42
N THR A 34 -4.54 -0.60 13.52
CA THR A 34 -4.62 -2.06 13.65
C THR A 34 -4.10 -2.78 12.41
N VAL A 35 -3.71 -4.05 12.58
CA VAL A 35 -3.28 -4.90 11.47
C VAL A 35 -4.47 -5.20 10.54
N GLU A 36 -5.67 -5.29 11.10
CA GLU A 36 -6.91 -5.52 10.36
C GLU A 36 -7.24 -4.35 9.42
N GLU A 37 -7.04 -3.11 9.87
CA GLU A 37 -7.18 -1.91 9.02
C GLU A 37 -6.16 -1.90 7.89
N ALA A 38 -4.88 -2.19 8.18
CA ALA A 38 -3.84 -2.28 7.16
C ALA A 38 -4.13 -3.38 6.13
N GLN A 39 -4.66 -4.53 6.59
CA GLN A 39 -5.04 -5.63 5.73
C GLN A 39 -6.24 -5.28 4.84
N ALA A 40 -7.25 -4.61 5.41
CA ALA A 40 -8.42 -4.15 4.65
C ALA A 40 -8.02 -3.17 3.54
N ALA A 41 -7.14 -2.20 3.86
CA ALA A 41 -6.64 -1.25 2.87
C ALA A 41 -5.83 -1.93 1.76
N LEU A 42 -4.97 -2.90 2.11
CA LEU A 42 -4.23 -3.69 1.13
C LEU A 42 -5.16 -4.51 0.22
N ASP A 43 -6.19 -5.14 0.79
CA ASP A 43 -7.15 -5.92 0.02
C ASP A 43 -8.00 -5.05 -0.91
N GLU A 44 -8.40 -3.86 -0.46
CA GLU A 44 -9.10 -2.85 -1.28
C GLU A 44 -8.23 -2.41 -2.46
N PHE A 45 -6.96 -2.08 -2.22
CA PHE A 45 -6.01 -1.74 -3.29
C PHE A 45 -5.91 -2.83 -4.37
N PHE A 46 -5.81 -4.10 -3.97
CA PHE A 46 -5.79 -5.20 -4.94
C PHE A 46 -7.12 -5.39 -5.68
N ALA A 47 -8.25 -5.14 -5.03
CA ALA A 47 -9.55 -5.19 -5.67
C ALA A 47 -9.69 -4.08 -6.73
N GLU A 48 -9.26 -2.86 -6.42
CA GLU A 48 -9.24 -1.75 -7.37
C GLU A 48 -8.38 -2.07 -8.61
N ILE A 49 -7.17 -2.60 -8.40
CA ILE A 49 -6.30 -3.01 -9.52
C ILE A 49 -6.95 -4.10 -10.37
N ALA A 50 -7.60 -5.08 -9.73
CA ALA A 50 -8.30 -6.14 -10.45
C ALA A 50 -9.46 -5.57 -11.28
N ASP A 51 -10.21 -4.62 -10.74
CA ASP A 51 -11.29 -3.92 -11.44
C ASP A 51 -10.77 -3.05 -12.59
N GLU A 52 -9.65 -2.34 -12.40
CA GLU A 52 -8.97 -1.58 -13.46
C GLU A 52 -8.53 -2.49 -14.62
N ILE A 53 -7.96 -3.66 -14.31
CA ILE A 53 -7.56 -4.65 -15.30
C ILE A 53 -8.79 -5.20 -16.03
N ALA A 54 -9.85 -5.56 -15.30
CA ALA A 54 -11.10 -6.06 -15.89
C ALA A 54 -11.78 -5.02 -16.78
N ALA A 55 -11.69 -3.74 -16.43
CA ALA A 55 -12.19 -2.61 -17.21
C ALA A 55 -11.27 -2.23 -18.39
N GLY A 56 -10.09 -2.84 -18.52
CA GLY A 56 -9.10 -2.52 -19.54
C GLY A 56 -8.40 -1.17 -19.36
N GLN A 57 -8.49 -0.57 -18.17
CA GLN A 57 -7.80 0.66 -17.80
C GLN A 57 -6.32 0.40 -17.48
N ARG A 58 -6.00 -0.83 -17.06
CA ARG A 58 -4.66 -1.31 -16.77
C ARG A 58 -4.38 -2.59 -17.56
N PRO A 59 -3.18 -2.76 -18.14
CA PRO A 59 -2.77 -4.05 -18.71
C PRO A 59 -2.72 -5.15 -17.64
N ALA A 60 -3.13 -6.37 -18.00
CA ALA A 60 -3.11 -7.51 -17.06
C ALA A 60 -1.71 -7.79 -16.48
N ASP A 61 -0.67 -7.56 -17.27
CA ASP A 61 0.73 -7.76 -16.88
C ASP A 61 1.26 -6.63 -15.97
N ASN A 62 0.49 -5.56 -15.76
CA ASN A 62 0.81 -4.45 -14.87
C ASN A 62 0.07 -4.54 -13.53
N GLY A 63 -0.49 -5.71 -13.18
CA GLY A 63 -0.89 -6.00 -11.80
C GLY A 63 0.33 -6.06 -10.87
N TYR A 64 0.08 -6.12 -9.57
CA TYR A 64 1.15 -6.38 -8.60
C TYR A 64 0.99 -7.78 -7.98
N ASP A 65 2.11 -8.37 -7.55
CA ASP A 65 2.08 -9.60 -6.76
C ASP A 65 1.81 -9.25 -5.29
N ARG A 66 0.94 -10.02 -4.62
CA ARG A 66 0.72 -9.90 -3.18
C ARG A 66 2.00 -10.15 -2.38
N GLU A 67 2.91 -10.98 -2.89
CA GLU A 67 4.21 -11.24 -2.26
C GLU A 67 5.16 -10.04 -2.29
N GLU A 68 4.89 -9.02 -3.10
CA GLU A 68 5.62 -7.74 -3.09
C GLU A 68 5.15 -6.79 -2.00
N PHE A 69 4.15 -7.18 -1.20
CA PHE A 69 3.60 -6.37 -0.11
C PHE A 69 3.70 -7.09 1.23
N ARG A 70 3.94 -6.34 2.29
CA ARG A 70 3.90 -6.86 3.66
C ARG A 70 3.35 -5.82 4.63
N ILE A 71 2.71 -6.29 5.68
CA ILE A 71 2.30 -5.45 6.80
C ILE A 71 3.32 -5.62 7.92
N VAL A 72 3.86 -4.52 8.41
CA VAL A 72 4.80 -4.51 9.54
C VAL A 72 4.30 -3.58 10.64
N ALA A 73 4.63 -3.91 11.89
CA ALA A 73 4.45 -2.98 13.00
C ALA A 73 5.56 -1.92 12.91
N GLY A 74 5.18 -0.66 12.73
CA GLY A 74 6.12 0.44 12.50
C GLY A 74 5.47 1.80 12.78
N GLY A 75 6.17 2.63 13.54
CA GLY A 75 5.95 4.07 13.59
C GLY A 75 7.30 4.69 13.29
N ALA A 76 7.40 5.39 12.15
CA ALA A 76 8.56 6.11 11.63
C ALA A 76 9.83 6.03 12.51
N SER A 77 10.79 5.19 12.12
CA SER A 77 12.16 5.23 12.67
C SER A 77 12.95 6.37 12.07
#